data_AF-A0A7L7KRT8-F1
#
_entry.id   AF-A0A7L7KRT8-F1
#
_cell.length_a   1.000
_cell.length_b   1.000
_cell.length_c   1.000
_cell.angle_alpha   90.00
_cell.angle_beta   90.00
_cell.angle_gamma   90.00
#
_symmetry.space_group_name_H-M   'P 1'
#
loop_
_entity.id
_entity.type
_entity.pdbx_description
1 polymer ?
#
loop_
_entity_poly.entity_id
_entity_poly.type
_entity_poly.pdbx_seq_one_letter_code
_entity_poly.pdbx_strand_id
1 'polypeptide(L)'
;MKKLFSMITVFLLAITMVACSDETDETINDLEAQISELQATNQALETQNSDLESAIQLYEDAEMDVIFTTKTIDLEGHETAIVLAFNDDQDITLKAVAKGFFNADITESEYGAFVNTMNDMNLPYGSYIAIYENDEPSSVGIDDLVIDDGDVFEFRVVWWDVIQYEVYETLHLFIDNHLDDYISTSYIDYNVFLGCQGLCDDVLTDEEIELYLNGLTLSTTQDYFKAMMIANHLENDSLLQTYQTALYSNASTGPYGQTAMTMIALDHTNPDFDYSTFIDDAMVYFASTTPYDEGLDTGGLDLVALSPYLDSQATQDLVDAYVTWIQSEQLPSGGIKTRDVMWNDTTYPGTENAASISQVIIGLIAVGVDPTGDELTVGFNNLITRLLEFHLDDGSFDWDLTDEIENDLLFSTPQAFLALSTYYHYVNSYGEITHLYN
;
A
#
# COMPACT_ATOMS: atom_id res chain seq x y z
N MET A 1 46.09 14.38 43.65
CA MET A 1 46.37 15.83 43.59
C MET A 1 45.25 16.51 42.83
N LYS A 2 44.67 17.58 43.42
CA LYS A 2 43.65 18.54 42.94
C LYS A 2 42.42 18.61 43.85
N LYS A 3 42.66 18.97 45.11
CA LYS A 3 41.79 19.86 45.89
C LYS A 3 42.32 21.28 45.64
N LEU A 4 41.54 22.16 45.01
CA LEU A 4 41.59 23.63 45.10
C LEU A 4 40.89 24.21 43.87
N PHE A 5 40.15 25.31 44.08
CA PHE A 5 39.36 26.08 43.11
C PHE A 5 37.92 25.62 42.88
N SER A 6 37.04 25.91 43.85
CA SER A 6 35.80 26.67 43.58
C SER A 6 35.08 26.98 44.91
N MET A 7 35.77 27.64 45.84
CA MET A 7 35.22 28.01 47.16
C MET A 7 35.44 29.50 47.46
N ILE A 8 35.49 30.34 46.41
CA ILE A 8 35.79 31.79 46.52
C ILE A 8 34.77 32.68 45.79
N THR A 9 33.72 32.15 45.16
CA THR A 9 32.75 33.00 44.42
C THR A 9 31.36 33.10 45.06
N VAL A 10 31.11 32.41 46.18
CA VAL A 10 29.78 32.42 46.84
C VAL A 10 29.64 33.51 47.92
N PHE A 11 30.73 34.19 48.30
CA PHE A 11 30.71 35.10 49.46
C PHE A 11 30.69 36.61 49.14
N LEU A 12 30.29 37.00 47.92
CA LEU A 12 30.25 38.42 47.56
C LEU A 12 29.07 38.81 46.67
N LEU A 13 27.86 38.42 47.07
CA LEU A 13 26.64 39.13 46.63
C LEU A 13 25.48 38.94 47.62
N ALA A 14 25.75 39.10 48.92
CA ALA A 14 24.71 39.41 49.88
C ALA A 14 24.64 40.93 50.04
N ILE A 15 23.40 41.46 50.01
CA ILE A 15 23.00 42.86 50.19
C ILE A 15 22.81 43.62 48.86
N THR A 16 21.71 43.33 48.18
CA THR A 16 20.64 44.33 47.95
C THR A 16 19.29 43.64 47.77
N MET A 17 18.30 44.10 48.55
CA MET A 17 16.84 43.85 48.43
C MET A 17 16.28 42.59 49.11
N VAL A 18 16.05 42.76 50.42
CA VAL A 18 14.98 42.14 51.20
C VAL A 18 13.64 42.56 50.60
N ALA A 19 13.06 41.73 49.74
CA ALA A 19 11.64 41.69 49.36
C ALA A 19 11.35 40.48 48.44
N CYS A 20 11.65 39.27 48.92
CA CYS A 20 11.15 37.95 48.46
C CYS A 20 11.82 36.90 49.37
N SER A 21 11.37 36.74 50.63
CA SER A 21 11.91 35.69 51.51
C SER A 21 11.12 34.39 51.38
N ASP A 22 9.79 34.47 51.26
CA ASP A 22 8.95 33.29 51.43
C ASP A 22 8.88 32.44 50.13
N GLU A 23 8.76 33.06 48.95
CA GLU A 23 8.80 32.35 47.64
C GLU A 23 10.18 31.74 47.36
N THR A 24 11.25 32.41 47.77
CA THR A 24 12.63 31.95 47.52
C THR A 24 12.98 30.75 48.41
N ASP A 25 12.54 30.75 49.67
CA ASP A 25 12.74 29.63 50.59
C ASP A 25 11.88 28.40 50.19
N GLU A 26 10.66 28.62 49.70
CA GLU A 26 9.81 27.54 49.17
C GLU A 26 10.40 26.91 47.90
N THR A 27 10.92 27.73 46.99
CA THR A 27 11.62 27.26 45.77
C THR A 27 12.90 26.49 46.11
N ILE A 28 13.66 26.92 47.11
CA ILE A 28 14.87 26.22 47.57
C ILE A 28 14.50 24.86 48.16
N ASN A 29 13.46 24.78 48.99
CA ASN A 29 13.02 23.52 49.58
C ASN A 29 12.50 22.52 48.53
N ASP A 30 11.79 23.01 47.50
CA ASP A 30 11.33 22.18 46.39
C ASP A 30 12.49 21.64 45.55
N LEU A 31 13.48 22.48 45.25
CA LEU A 31 14.71 22.06 44.55
C LEU A 31 15.50 21.04 45.38
N GLU A 32 15.60 21.20 46.69
CA GLU A 32 16.24 20.22 47.58
C GLU A 32 15.50 18.88 47.60
N ALA A 33 14.16 18.89 47.56
CA ALA A 33 13.36 17.68 47.45
C ALA A 33 13.57 16.96 46.11
N GLN A 34 13.55 17.69 44.99
CA GLN A 34 13.82 17.15 43.66
C GLN A 34 15.25 16.58 43.55
N ILE A 35 16.24 17.25 44.13
CA ILE A 35 17.63 16.74 44.17
C ILE A 35 17.70 15.42 44.96
N SER A 36 16.99 15.34 46.09
CA SER A 36 16.95 14.12 46.91
C SER A 36 16.29 12.95 46.16
N GLU A 37 15.21 13.22 45.42
CA GLU A 37 14.52 12.22 44.59
C GLU A 37 15.39 11.75 43.41
N LEU A 38 16.07 12.68 42.73
CA LEU A 38 17.03 12.35 41.68
C LEU A 38 18.21 11.53 42.21
N GLN A 39 18.69 11.83 43.42
CA GLN A 39 19.74 11.03 44.07
C GLN A 39 19.27 9.61 44.38
N ALA A 40 18.05 9.44 44.88
CA ALA A 40 17.46 8.13 45.12
C ALA A 40 17.29 7.32 43.82
N THR A 41 16.84 7.99 42.75
CA THR A 41 16.68 7.37 41.42
C THR A 41 18.03 6.94 40.84
N ASN A 42 19.05 7.79 40.91
CA ASN A 42 20.39 7.44 40.46
C ASN A 42 20.96 6.24 41.25
N GLN A 43 20.73 6.19 42.55
CA GLN A 43 21.20 5.08 43.37
C GLN A 43 20.49 3.75 43.02
N ALA A 44 19.20 3.83 42.68
CA ALA A 44 18.44 2.67 42.18
C ALA A 44 18.95 2.19 40.82
N LEU A 45 19.24 3.11 39.89
CA LEU A 45 19.81 2.80 38.58
C LEU A 45 21.24 2.23 38.70
N GLU A 46 22.07 2.77 39.60
CA GLU A 46 23.40 2.21 39.88
C GLU A 46 23.32 0.78 40.41
N THR A 47 22.33 0.49 41.26
CA THR A 47 22.09 -0.87 41.77
C THR A 47 21.65 -1.80 40.64
N GLN A 48 20.69 -1.36 39.82
CA GLN A 48 20.20 -2.12 38.66
C GLN A 48 21.34 -2.41 37.67
N ASN A 49 22.19 -1.43 37.38
CA ASN A 49 23.35 -1.60 36.52
C ASN A 49 24.34 -2.63 37.11
N SER A 50 24.62 -2.57 38.41
CA SER A 50 25.49 -3.55 39.07
C SER A 50 24.92 -4.97 39.03
N ASP A 51 23.60 -5.11 39.16
CA ASP A 51 22.92 -6.40 39.07
C ASP A 51 22.96 -6.96 37.62
N LEU A 52 22.75 -6.09 36.62
CA LEU A 52 22.90 -6.43 35.20
C LEU A 52 24.35 -6.82 34.85
N GLU A 53 25.34 -6.05 35.31
CA GLU A 53 26.76 -6.40 35.13
C GLU A 53 27.09 -7.76 35.74
N SER A 54 26.55 -8.07 36.91
CA SER A 54 26.74 -9.37 37.57
C SER A 54 26.06 -10.51 36.81
N ALA A 55 24.88 -10.26 36.22
CA ALA A 55 24.19 -11.23 35.38
C ALA A 55 24.96 -11.47 34.07
N ILE A 56 25.45 -10.41 33.42
CA ILE A 56 26.29 -10.48 32.21
C ILE A 56 27.55 -11.30 32.50
N GLN A 57 28.26 -11.02 33.61
CA GLN A 57 29.45 -11.79 33.98
C GLN A 57 29.13 -13.27 34.21
N LEU A 58 27.97 -13.60 34.79
CA LEU A 58 27.53 -14.98 34.97
C LEU A 58 27.27 -15.69 33.62
N TYR A 59 26.76 -14.96 32.62
CA TYR A 59 26.58 -15.46 31.26
C TYR A 59 27.91 -15.56 30.51
N GLU A 60 28.85 -14.63 30.69
CA GLU A 60 30.20 -14.70 30.12
C GLU A 60 31.03 -15.84 30.71
N ASP A 61 30.83 -16.13 32.00
CA ASP A 61 31.49 -17.23 32.71
C ASP A 61 30.86 -18.60 32.40
N ALA A 62 29.63 -18.63 31.87
CA ALA A 62 29.06 -19.82 31.26
C ALA A 62 29.70 -19.96 29.87
N GLU A 63 30.74 -20.78 29.74
CA GLU A 63 31.33 -21.14 28.44
C GLU A 63 30.24 -21.78 27.56
N MET A 64 29.58 -20.97 26.72
CA MET A 64 28.64 -21.43 25.70
C MET A 64 29.46 -21.91 24.51
N ASP A 65 29.16 -23.10 24.00
CA ASP A 65 29.96 -23.73 22.94
C ASP A 65 29.71 -23.09 21.56
N VAL A 66 28.47 -22.64 21.30
CA VAL A 66 28.04 -22.05 20.02
C VAL A 66 27.32 -20.73 20.25
N ILE A 67 27.78 -19.67 19.60
CA ILE A 67 27.12 -18.37 19.52
C ILE A 67 26.86 -18.03 18.05
N PHE A 68 25.62 -17.75 17.69
CA PHE A 68 25.26 -17.40 16.31
C PHE A 68 24.23 -16.28 16.27
N THR A 69 24.13 -15.62 15.13
CA THR A 69 23.16 -14.56 14.86
C THR A 69 22.12 -15.06 13.88
N THR A 70 20.85 -14.76 14.13
CA THR A 70 19.78 -14.90 13.14
C THR A 70 19.13 -13.56 12.93
N LYS A 71 18.87 -13.19 11.68
CA LYS A 71 18.17 -11.96 11.34
C LYS A 71 17.18 -12.14 10.22
N THR A 72 16.22 -11.23 10.16
CA THR A 72 15.28 -11.09 9.05
C THR A 72 15.31 -9.65 8.56
N ILE A 73 15.17 -9.47 7.26
CA ILE A 73 15.01 -8.16 6.62
C ILE A 73 13.60 -8.13 6.03
N ASP A 74 12.80 -7.14 6.45
CA ASP A 74 11.46 -6.97 5.90
C ASP A 74 11.45 -6.29 4.52
N LEU A 75 10.26 -6.08 3.97
CA LEU A 75 10.08 -5.48 2.63
C LEU A 75 10.57 -4.03 2.56
N GLU A 76 10.60 -3.32 3.69
CA GLU A 76 11.08 -1.94 3.80
C GLU A 76 12.59 -1.87 4.10
N GLY A 77 13.24 -3.03 4.23
CA GLY A 77 14.66 -3.13 4.55
C GLY A 77 14.98 -3.01 6.04
N HIS A 78 13.98 -3.04 6.93
CA HIS A 78 14.23 -3.05 8.37
C HIS A 78 14.76 -4.41 8.82
N GLU A 79 15.90 -4.37 9.51
CA GLU A 79 16.55 -5.55 10.05
C GLU A 79 16.08 -5.82 11.49
N THR A 80 15.61 -7.04 11.74
CA THR A 80 15.41 -7.58 13.09
C THR A 80 16.41 -8.71 13.31
N ALA A 81 17.28 -8.57 14.31
CA ALA A 81 18.34 -9.54 14.61
C ALA A 81 18.27 -10.03 16.05
N ILE A 82 18.61 -11.30 16.26
CA ILE A 82 18.80 -11.91 17.56
C ILE A 82 20.13 -12.66 17.60
N VAL A 83 20.83 -12.55 18.72
CA VAL A 83 22.01 -13.36 19.02
C VAL A 83 21.59 -14.45 20.00
N LEU A 84 21.90 -15.69 19.66
CA LEU A 84 21.59 -16.86 20.46
C LEU A 84 22.87 -17.60 20.81
N ALA A 85 22.89 -18.20 22.00
CA ALA A 85 23.99 -19.00 22.48
C ALA A 85 23.45 -20.31 23.06
N PHE A 86 24.12 -21.43 22.76
CA PHE A 86 23.79 -22.75 23.29
C PHE A 86 25.05 -23.61 23.49
N ASN A 87 24.91 -24.68 24.27
CA ASN A 87 25.96 -25.68 24.45
C ASN A 87 25.81 -26.78 23.41
N ASP A 88 26.90 -27.41 22.98
CA ASP A 88 26.93 -28.44 21.92
C ASP A 88 26.05 -29.67 22.21
N ASP A 89 25.63 -29.85 23.46
CA ASP A 89 24.74 -30.93 23.87
C ASP A 89 23.24 -30.63 23.62
N GLN A 90 22.91 -29.40 23.20
CA GLN A 90 21.56 -28.98 22.86
C GLN A 90 21.31 -29.11 21.36
N ASP A 91 20.24 -29.82 21.00
CA ASP A 91 19.79 -29.99 19.61
C ASP A 91 18.95 -28.79 19.17
N ILE A 92 19.62 -27.67 18.85
CA ILE A 92 18.98 -26.47 18.32
C ILE A 92 19.01 -26.51 16.79
N THR A 93 17.85 -26.26 16.17
CA THR A 93 17.72 -26.17 14.71
C THR A 93 17.32 -24.75 14.31
N LEU A 94 17.76 -24.30 13.14
CA LEU A 94 17.40 -22.97 12.63
C LEU A 94 15.88 -22.83 12.44
N LYS A 95 15.20 -23.93 12.09
CA LYS A 95 13.73 -24.01 12.02
C LYS A 95 13.05 -23.73 13.36
N ALA A 96 13.58 -24.27 14.46
CA ALA A 96 13.05 -23.98 15.79
C ALA A 96 13.27 -22.52 16.19
N VAL A 97 14.41 -21.95 15.80
CA VAL A 97 14.75 -20.53 16.01
C VAL A 97 13.79 -19.63 15.22
N ALA A 98 13.60 -19.90 13.93
CA ALA A 98 12.69 -19.14 13.06
C ALA A 98 11.25 -19.14 13.61
N LYS A 99 10.72 -20.30 14.01
CA LYS A 99 9.38 -20.40 14.62
C LYS A 99 9.30 -19.71 15.98
N GLY A 100 10.34 -19.83 16.80
CA GLY A 100 10.32 -19.37 18.19
C GLY A 100 10.52 -17.86 18.36
N PHE A 101 11.35 -17.26 17.52
CA PHE A 101 11.76 -15.85 17.67
C PHE A 101 11.24 -14.93 16.57
N PHE A 102 10.96 -15.48 15.39
CA PHE A 102 10.50 -14.69 14.24
C PHE A 102 9.10 -15.10 13.76
N ASN A 103 8.35 -15.85 14.58
CA ASN A 103 7.02 -16.34 14.26
C ASN A 103 6.89 -16.89 12.82
N ALA A 104 7.89 -17.64 12.36
CA ALA A 104 7.94 -18.09 10.98
C ALA A 104 6.78 -19.06 10.66
N ASP A 105 6.00 -18.76 9.62
CA ASP A 105 5.11 -19.75 9.04
C ASP A 105 5.92 -20.71 8.16
N ILE A 106 5.80 -22.01 8.42
CA ILE A 106 6.61 -23.02 7.76
C ILE A 106 5.73 -24.21 7.40
N THR A 107 5.67 -24.51 6.11
CA THR A 107 4.94 -25.67 5.58
C THR A 107 5.89 -26.82 5.26
N GLU A 108 5.54 -28.02 5.75
CA GLU A 108 6.26 -29.25 5.44
C GLU A 108 5.84 -29.80 4.07
N SER A 109 6.82 -30.27 3.28
CA SER A 109 6.56 -30.92 1.99
C SER A 109 7.44 -32.16 1.80
N GLU A 110 7.23 -32.90 0.71
CA GLU A 110 8.12 -33.99 0.30
C GLU A 110 9.52 -33.50 -0.15
N TYR A 111 9.68 -32.20 -0.41
CA TYR A 111 10.92 -31.55 -0.83
C TYR A 111 11.65 -30.84 0.31
N GLY A 112 11.13 -30.90 1.54
CA GLY A 112 11.64 -30.19 2.72
C GLY A 112 10.68 -29.12 3.23
N ALA A 113 11.04 -28.47 4.33
CA ALA A 113 10.28 -27.36 4.91
C ALA A 113 10.48 -26.05 4.12
N PHE A 114 9.36 -25.42 3.77
CA PHE A 114 9.32 -24.11 3.13
C PHE A 114 8.99 -23.04 4.15
N VAL A 115 9.84 -22.00 4.21
CA VAL A 115 9.57 -20.79 5.00
C VAL A 115 8.62 -19.92 4.18
N ASN A 116 7.36 -19.87 4.61
CA ASN A 116 6.32 -19.12 3.93
C ASN A 116 6.41 -17.65 4.29
N THR A 117 6.52 -17.29 5.57
CA THR A 117 6.58 -15.91 6.03
C THR A 117 7.42 -15.80 7.31
N MET A 118 7.83 -14.57 7.63
CA MET A 118 8.54 -14.22 8.87
C MET A 118 7.82 -13.03 9.51
N ASN A 119 7.74 -12.99 10.84
CA ASN A 119 7.12 -11.92 11.63
C ASN A 119 5.68 -11.55 11.19
N ASP A 120 4.87 -12.55 10.82
CA ASP A 120 3.49 -12.35 10.32
C ASP A 120 3.39 -11.43 9.08
N MET A 121 4.49 -11.27 8.33
CA MET A 121 4.49 -10.47 7.10
C MET A 121 3.59 -11.10 6.03
N ASN A 122 2.83 -10.26 5.34
CA ASN A 122 2.19 -10.62 4.08
C ASN A 122 3.21 -10.51 2.95
N LEU A 123 3.63 -11.65 2.40
CA LEU A 123 4.55 -11.66 1.26
C LEU A 123 3.82 -11.36 -0.05
N PRO A 124 4.29 -10.38 -0.83
CA PRO A 124 3.73 -10.12 -2.14
C PRO A 124 3.98 -11.27 -3.12
N TYR A 125 3.04 -11.50 -4.03
CA TYR A 125 3.24 -12.33 -5.21
C TYR A 125 4.49 -11.86 -5.97
N GLY A 126 5.25 -12.81 -6.50
CA GLY A 126 6.54 -12.49 -7.13
C GLY A 126 7.73 -12.50 -6.18
N SER A 127 7.51 -12.74 -4.88
CA SER A 127 8.56 -12.80 -3.85
C SER A 127 8.58 -14.13 -3.07
N TYR A 128 9.69 -14.39 -2.37
CA TYR A 128 9.85 -15.52 -1.44
C TYR A 128 10.91 -15.23 -0.37
N ILE A 129 10.91 -16.00 0.72
CA ILE A 129 11.98 -15.93 1.74
C ILE A 129 13.16 -16.80 1.32
N ALA A 130 14.30 -16.17 1.03
CA ALA A 130 15.58 -16.82 0.86
C ALA A 130 16.34 -16.89 2.19
N ILE A 131 17.08 -17.97 2.40
CA ILE A 131 17.97 -18.15 3.55
C ILE A 131 19.40 -17.93 3.09
N TYR A 132 20.13 -17.06 3.79
CA TYR A 132 21.55 -16.84 3.61
C TYR A 132 22.29 -17.31 4.86
N GLU A 133 23.45 -17.89 4.67
CA GLU A 133 24.40 -18.28 5.72
C GLU A 133 25.70 -17.53 5.44
N ASN A 134 26.12 -16.67 6.36
CA ASN A 134 27.36 -15.90 6.26
C ASN A 134 27.46 -15.10 4.94
N ASP A 135 26.39 -14.39 4.60
CA ASP A 135 26.20 -13.59 3.37
C ASP A 135 26.11 -14.38 2.05
N GLU A 136 26.16 -15.72 2.10
CA GLU A 136 26.02 -16.58 0.92
C GLU A 136 24.63 -17.26 0.88
N PRO A 137 23.95 -17.32 -0.29
CA PRO A 137 22.67 -18.00 -0.40
C PRO A 137 22.81 -19.47 -0.02
N SER A 138 21.91 -19.96 0.84
CA SER A 138 21.87 -21.36 1.22
C SER A 138 21.62 -22.25 0.01
N SER A 139 22.36 -23.37 -0.05
CA SER A 139 22.17 -24.43 -1.05
C SER A 139 21.26 -25.57 -0.57
N VAL A 140 20.80 -25.51 0.69
CA VAL A 140 19.96 -26.51 1.34
C VAL A 140 18.76 -25.84 2.03
N GLY A 141 17.73 -26.64 2.34
CA GLY A 141 16.56 -26.15 3.07
C GLY A 141 16.85 -25.91 4.55
N ILE A 142 15.92 -25.24 5.24
CA ILE A 142 16.05 -24.87 6.66
C ILE A 142 16.26 -26.09 7.59
N ASP A 143 15.79 -27.27 7.19
CA ASP A 143 15.94 -28.51 7.95
C ASP A 143 17.38 -29.07 7.94
N ASP A 144 18.16 -28.74 6.92
CA ASP A 144 19.49 -29.32 6.68
C ASP A 144 20.64 -28.34 7.01
N LEU A 145 20.31 -27.12 7.46
CA LEU A 145 21.30 -26.14 7.91
C LEU A 145 21.91 -26.55 9.25
N VAL A 146 23.23 -26.54 9.31
CA VAL A 146 24.01 -26.78 10.53
C VAL A 146 24.39 -25.42 11.10
N ILE A 147 24.22 -25.25 12.40
CA ILE A 147 24.60 -24.02 13.11
C ILE A 147 25.98 -24.24 13.73
N ASP A 148 26.98 -23.52 13.23
CA ASP A 148 28.33 -23.47 13.79
C ASP A 148 28.57 -22.16 14.55
N ASP A 149 29.58 -22.16 15.43
CA ASP A 149 29.97 -20.97 16.20
C ASP A 149 30.40 -19.82 15.28
N GLY A 150 29.81 -18.65 15.50
CA GLY A 150 30.02 -17.43 14.74
C GLY A 150 29.11 -17.26 13.52
N ASP A 151 28.24 -18.22 13.22
CA ASP A 151 27.37 -18.13 12.05
C ASP A 151 26.40 -16.96 12.10
N VAL A 152 26.09 -16.44 10.92
CA VAL A 152 25.02 -15.46 10.69
C VAL A 152 24.03 -16.02 9.68
N PHE A 153 22.82 -16.31 10.14
CA PHE A 153 21.71 -16.68 9.27
C PHE A 153 20.82 -15.47 8.99
N GLU A 154 20.49 -15.24 7.71
CA GLU A 154 19.59 -14.17 7.30
C GLU A 154 18.42 -14.73 6.49
N PHE A 155 17.21 -14.35 6.89
CA PHE A 155 15.98 -14.55 6.14
C PHE A 155 15.66 -13.26 5.38
N ARG A 156 15.74 -13.31 4.06
CA ARG A 156 15.60 -12.15 3.18
C ARG A 156 14.44 -12.35 2.23
N VAL A 157 13.59 -11.34 2.06
CA VAL A 157 12.63 -11.32 0.96
C VAL A 157 13.38 -11.12 -0.36
N VAL A 158 13.18 -12.03 -1.30
CA VAL A 158 13.78 -11.98 -2.64
C VAL A 158 12.67 -12.01 -3.68
N TRP A 159 12.77 -11.11 -4.65
CA TRP A 159 11.84 -11.01 -5.78
C TRP A 159 12.37 -11.81 -6.96
N TRP A 160 11.57 -12.77 -7.44
CA TRP A 160 11.83 -13.46 -8.70
C TRP A 160 11.11 -12.79 -9.87
N ASP A 161 10.01 -12.07 -9.59
CA ASP A 161 9.29 -11.26 -10.56
C ASP A 161 9.68 -9.79 -10.41
N VAL A 162 10.44 -9.30 -11.39
CA VAL A 162 10.93 -7.92 -11.39
C VAL A 162 9.83 -6.90 -11.65
N ILE A 163 8.77 -7.28 -12.38
CA ILE A 163 7.64 -6.38 -12.63
C ILE A 163 6.88 -6.18 -11.32
N GLN A 164 6.69 -7.24 -10.54
CA GLN A 164 6.00 -7.14 -9.25
C GLN A 164 6.79 -6.33 -8.23
N TYR A 165 8.12 -6.47 -8.22
CA TYR A 165 8.97 -5.62 -7.40
C TYR A 165 8.80 -4.15 -7.80
N GLU A 166 8.85 -3.83 -9.09
CA GLU A 166 8.69 -2.45 -9.57
C GLU A 166 7.31 -1.88 -9.22
N VAL A 167 6.23 -2.65 -9.40
CA VAL A 167 4.87 -2.26 -8.95
C VAL A 167 4.84 -1.99 -7.44
N TYR A 168 5.39 -2.90 -6.64
CA TYR A 168 5.43 -2.75 -5.18
C TYR A 168 6.16 -1.47 -4.77
N GLU A 169 7.36 -1.24 -5.31
CA GLU A 169 8.17 -0.07 -5.01
C GLU A 169 7.47 1.22 -5.44
N THR A 170 6.87 1.25 -6.65
CA THR A 170 6.15 2.44 -7.12
C THR A 170 4.97 2.78 -6.21
N LEU A 171 4.21 1.79 -5.76
CA LEU A 171 3.10 1.99 -4.82
C LEU A 171 3.59 2.54 -3.48
N HIS A 172 4.67 1.99 -2.91
CA HIS A 172 5.20 2.44 -1.62
C HIS A 172 5.88 3.81 -1.70
N LEU A 173 6.57 4.12 -2.80
CA LEU A 173 7.06 5.47 -3.06
C LEU A 173 5.92 6.48 -3.11
N PHE A 174 4.80 6.15 -3.76
CA PHE A 174 3.63 7.03 -3.75
C PHE A 174 3.07 7.21 -2.33
N ILE A 175 2.91 6.11 -1.58
CA ILE A 175 2.39 6.13 -0.22
C ILE A 175 3.26 7.03 0.68
N ASP A 176 4.58 6.86 0.63
CA ASP A 176 5.53 7.60 1.47
C ASP A 176 5.61 9.09 1.13
N ASN A 177 5.49 9.45 -0.15
CA ASN A 177 5.76 10.80 -0.61
C ASN A 177 4.51 11.66 -0.86
N HIS A 178 3.39 11.03 -1.19
CA HIS A 178 2.23 11.74 -1.76
C HIS A 178 0.89 11.43 -1.09
N LEU A 179 0.74 10.36 -0.30
CA LEU A 179 -0.56 9.94 0.24
C LEU A 179 -1.34 11.07 0.94
N ASP A 180 -0.63 11.85 1.76
CA ASP A 180 -1.18 12.99 2.52
C ASP A 180 -1.74 14.12 1.63
N ASP A 181 -1.30 14.22 0.37
CA ASP A 181 -1.83 15.21 -0.58
C ASP A 181 -3.21 14.81 -1.13
N TYR A 182 -3.55 13.52 -1.07
CA TYR A 182 -4.80 12.98 -1.63
C TYR A 182 -5.82 12.57 -0.57
N ILE A 183 -5.37 12.22 0.64
CA ILE A 183 -6.26 11.80 1.72
C ILE A 183 -6.00 12.64 2.98
N SER A 184 -7.01 13.42 3.36
CA SER A 184 -7.03 14.22 4.57
C SER A 184 -8.48 14.42 5.05
N THR A 185 -8.65 14.95 6.26
CA THR A 185 -9.97 15.32 6.78
C THR A 185 -10.71 16.39 5.95
N SER A 186 -10.03 17.04 5.01
CA SER A 186 -10.59 18.11 4.17
C SER A 186 -10.78 17.72 2.69
N TYR A 187 -10.14 16.64 2.26
CA TYR A 187 -10.10 16.21 0.86
C TYR A 187 -9.80 14.72 0.79
N ILE A 188 -10.58 13.97 0.02
CA ILE A 188 -10.35 12.55 -0.26
C ILE A 188 -10.44 12.37 -1.77
N ASP A 189 -9.33 12.01 -2.41
CA ASP A 189 -9.35 11.51 -3.79
C ASP A 189 -9.85 10.07 -3.80
N TYR A 190 -10.95 9.83 -4.50
CA TYR A 190 -11.57 8.51 -4.52
C TYR A 190 -10.69 7.43 -5.16
N ASN A 191 -9.83 7.73 -6.14
CA ASN A 191 -8.98 6.71 -6.74
C ASN A 191 -7.92 6.26 -5.73
N VAL A 192 -7.28 7.21 -5.05
CA VAL A 192 -6.26 6.92 -4.04
C VAL A 192 -6.88 6.22 -2.82
N PHE A 193 -8.05 6.68 -2.38
CA PHE A 193 -8.79 6.05 -1.29
C PHE A 193 -9.14 4.58 -1.58
N LEU A 194 -9.62 4.27 -2.79
CA LEU A 194 -9.88 2.89 -3.20
C LEU A 194 -8.59 2.08 -3.35
N GLY A 195 -7.54 2.66 -3.95
CA GLY A 195 -6.25 2.00 -4.12
C GLY A 195 -5.52 1.70 -2.80
N CYS A 196 -5.89 2.36 -1.71
CA CYS A 196 -5.31 2.12 -0.39
C CYS A 196 -5.80 0.87 0.33
N GLN A 197 -6.88 0.21 -0.14
CA GLN A 197 -7.48 -0.92 0.56
C GLN A 197 -6.50 -2.09 0.73
N GLY A 198 -6.05 -2.33 1.97
CA GLY A 198 -5.09 -3.40 2.27
C GLY A 198 -3.64 -3.10 1.83
N LEU A 199 -3.35 -1.86 1.45
CA LEU A 199 -2.01 -1.36 1.09
C LEU A 199 -1.55 -0.24 2.02
N CYS A 200 -2.43 0.71 2.34
CA CYS A 200 -2.11 1.82 3.23
C CYS A 200 -2.51 1.48 4.67
N ASP A 201 -1.79 2.04 5.64
CA ASP A 201 -2.25 2.09 7.04
C ASP A 201 -3.58 2.85 7.15
N ASP A 202 -4.34 2.66 8.24
CA ASP A 202 -5.62 3.34 8.49
C ASP A 202 -5.50 4.88 8.39
N VAL A 203 -5.73 5.43 7.19
CA VAL A 203 -5.42 6.84 6.85
C VAL A 203 -6.40 7.81 7.51
N LEU A 204 -7.67 7.40 7.64
CA LEU A 204 -8.75 8.18 8.27
C LEU A 204 -9.66 7.26 9.07
N THR A 205 -10.24 7.80 10.14
CA THR A 205 -11.29 7.11 10.89
C THR A 205 -12.65 7.21 10.18
N ASP A 206 -13.56 6.26 10.45
CA ASP A 206 -14.94 6.29 9.95
C ASP A 206 -15.65 7.64 10.24
N GLU A 207 -15.40 8.24 11.42
CA GLU A 207 -15.99 9.53 11.81
C GLU A 207 -15.48 10.67 10.93
N GLU A 208 -14.20 10.66 10.55
CA GLU A 208 -13.60 11.67 9.67
C GLU A 208 -14.11 11.55 8.23
N ILE A 209 -14.24 10.31 7.74
CA ILE A 209 -14.83 10.04 6.41
C ILE A 209 -16.29 10.47 6.38
N GLU A 210 -17.08 10.15 7.40
CA GLU A 210 -18.49 10.55 7.49
C GLU A 210 -18.63 12.08 7.57
N LEU A 211 -17.74 12.77 8.29
CA LEU A 211 -17.72 14.23 8.34
C LEU A 211 -17.40 14.86 6.98
N TYR A 212 -16.40 14.30 6.26
CA TYR A 212 -16.05 14.74 4.92
C TYR A 212 -17.25 14.61 3.96
N LEU A 213 -17.88 13.43 3.91
CA LEU A 213 -19.04 13.13 3.06
C LEU A 213 -20.23 14.04 3.35
N ASN A 214 -20.51 14.32 4.64
CA ASN A 214 -21.57 15.24 5.06
C ASN A 214 -21.32 16.69 4.62
N GLY A 215 -20.07 17.07 4.37
CA GLY A 215 -19.68 18.38 3.86
C GLY A 215 -19.83 18.56 2.35
N LEU A 216 -20.04 17.47 1.60
CA LEU A 216 -20.09 17.50 0.14
C LEU A 216 -21.40 18.12 -0.38
N THR A 217 -21.29 18.80 -1.52
CA THR A 217 -22.45 19.20 -2.32
C THR A 217 -22.49 18.34 -3.57
N LEU A 218 -23.48 17.44 -3.66
CA LEU A 218 -23.62 16.49 -4.75
C LEU A 218 -24.67 17.00 -5.75
N SER A 219 -24.30 17.08 -7.04
CA SER A 219 -25.16 17.66 -8.09
C SER A 219 -25.12 16.90 -9.41
N THR A 220 -24.00 16.23 -9.71
CA THR A 220 -23.79 15.47 -10.93
C THR A 220 -23.67 13.97 -10.65
N THR A 221 -23.85 13.12 -11.67
CA THR A 221 -23.54 11.69 -11.58
C THR A 221 -22.13 11.44 -11.05
N GLN A 222 -21.15 12.24 -11.49
CA GLN A 222 -19.78 12.11 -11.04
C GLN A 222 -19.61 12.45 -9.56
N ASP A 223 -20.30 13.48 -9.06
CA ASP A 223 -20.26 13.82 -7.63
C ASP A 223 -20.79 12.65 -6.79
N TYR A 224 -21.94 12.09 -7.18
CA TYR A 224 -22.54 10.95 -6.49
C TYR A 224 -21.66 9.71 -6.58
N PHE A 225 -21.13 9.39 -7.77
CA PHE A 225 -20.22 8.27 -7.96
C PHE A 225 -19.03 8.35 -7.01
N LYS A 226 -18.28 9.45 -7.02
CA LYS A 226 -17.11 9.65 -6.14
C LYS A 226 -17.47 9.54 -4.65
N ALA A 227 -18.56 10.19 -4.24
CA ALA A 227 -19.00 10.15 -2.85
C ALA A 227 -19.41 8.73 -2.42
N MET A 228 -20.07 7.98 -3.30
CA MET A 228 -20.50 6.60 -3.01
C MET A 228 -19.31 5.65 -2.94
N MET A 229 -18.30 5.78 -3.81
CA MET A 229 -17.08 4.96 -3.73
C MET A 229 -16.37 5.11 -2.38
N ILE A 230 -16.33 6.33 -1.84
CA ILE A 230 -15.76 6.58 -0.50
C ILE A 230 -16.70 6.04 0.59
N ALA A 231 -18.01 6.31 0.47
CA ALA A 231 -19.00 5.93 1.47
C ALA A 231 -19.16 4.41 1.66
N ASN A 232 -18.82 3.60 0.66
CA ASN A 232 -18.86 2.15 0.75
C ASN A 232 -18.00 1.60 1.89
N HIS A 233 -16.88 2.27 2.20
CA HIS A 233 -16.00 1.90 3.32
C HIS A 233 -16.69 1.96 4.69
N LEU A 234 -17.69 2.85 4.85
CA LEU A 234 -18.37 3.05 6.13
C LEU A 234 -19.40 1.96 6.47
N GLU A 235 -19.75 1.11 5.51
CA GLU A 235 -20.85 0.13 5.65
C GLU A 235 -22.17 0.77 6.20
N ASN A 236 -22.42 2.05 5.89
CA ASN A 236 -23.56 2.81 6.41
C ASN A 236 -24.74 2.79 5.42
N ASP A 237 -25.56 1.75 5.53
CA ASP A 237 -26.74 1.51 4.68
C ASP A 237 -27.65 2.74 4.52
N SER A 238 -27.83 3.54 5.58
CA SER A 238 -28.75 4.70 5.56
C SER A 238 -28.20 5.86 4.72
N LEU A 239 -26.90 6.13 4.81
CA LEU A 239 -26.24 7.16 4.01
C LEU A 239 -26.26 6.75 2.55
N LEU A 240 -25.86 5.51 2.28
CA LEU A 240 -25.77 5.00 0.93
C LEU A 240 -27.14 4.91 0.24
N GLN A 241 -28.19 4.47 0.94
CA GLN A 241 -29.57 4.49 0.42
C GLN A 241 -30.04 5.92 0.07
N THR A 242 -29.59 6.93 0.84
CA THR A 242 -29.88 8.33 0.55
C THR A 242 -29.24 8.76 -0.77
N TYR A 243 -27.97 8.41 -0.98
CA TYR A 243 -27.25 8.70 -2.22
C TYR A 243 -27.84 7.95 -3.42
N GLN A 244 -28.11 6.65 -3.29
CA GLN A 244 -28.78 5.85 -4.33
C GLN A 244 -30.10 6.48 -4.78
N THR A 245 -30.97 6.82 -3.83
CA THR A 245 -32.28 7.40 -4.13
C THR A 245 -32.14 8.73 -4.88
N ALA A 246 -31.19 9.58 -4.46
CA ALA A 246 -30.94 10.87 -5.07
C ALA A 246 -30.36 10.77 -6.49
N LEU A 247 -29.38 9.88 -6.68
CA LEU A 247 -28.77 9.58 -7.98
C LEU A 247 -29.81 9.00 -8.94
N TYR A 248 -30.51 7.93 -8.53
CA TYR A 248 -31.49 7.24 -9.36
C TYR A 248 -32.64 8.15 -9.82
N SER A 249 -33.08 9.10 -8.97
CA SER A 249 -34.14 10.05 -9.31
C SER A 249 -33.83 10.93 -10.53
N ASN A 250 -32.55 11.08 -10.88
CA ASN A 250 -32.09 11.89 -12.02
C ASN A 250 -31.20 11.08 -12.98
N ALA A 251 -31.12 9.76 -12.80
CA ALA A 251 -30.28 8.88 -13.59
C ALA A 251 -30.75 8.85 -15.05
N SER A 252 -29.78 8.94 -15.98
CA SER A 252 -30.00 8.72 -17.40
C SER A 252 -28.73 8.14 -18.01
N THR A 253 -28.87 7.35 -19.06
CA THR A 253 -27.73 6.85 -19.82
C THR A 253 -27.12 7.97 -20.64
N GLY A 254 -25.80 7.97 -20.78
CA GLY A 254 -25.08 8.96 -21.57
C GLY A 254 -23.59 8.63 -21.72
N PRO A 255 -22.91 9.34 -22.62
CA PRO A 255 -21.49 9.14 -22.89
C PRO A 255 -20.60 9.67 -21.77
N TYR A 256 -19.29 9.53 -21.96
CA TYR A 256 -18.26 10.05 -21.05
C TYR A 256 -18.36 9.43 -19.65
N GLY A 257 -18.71 8.14 -19.60
CA GLY A 257 -18.81 7.36 -18.38
C GLY A 257 -20.09 7.61 -17.58
N GLN A 258 -21.03 8.44 -18.05
CA GLN A 258 -22.28 8.70 -17.32
C GLN A 258 -23.07 7.41 -17.08
N THR A 259 -23.21 6.55 -18.09
CA THR A 259 -23.87 5.25 -17.95
C THR A 259 -23.13 4.35 -16.95
N ALA A 260 -21.82 4.14 -17.15
CA ALA A 260 -21.01 3.26 -16.32
C ALA A 260 -20.92 3.73 -14.86
N MET A 261 -20.60 5.00 -14.60
CA MET A 261 -20.57 5.56 -13.24
C MET A 261 -21.91 5.38 -12.52
N THR A 262 -23.03 5.54 -13.23
CA THR A 262 -24.34 5.36 -12.62
C THR A 262 -24.59 3.89 -12.27
N MET A 263 -24.21 2.95 -13.15
CA MET A 263 -24.32 1.52 -12.84
C MET A 263 -23.47 1.14 -11.63
N ILE A 264 -22.18 1.48 -11.65
CA ILE A 264 -21.23 1.16 -10.57
C ILE A 264 -21.72 1.75 -9.24
N ALA A 265 -22.16 3.01 -9.23
CA ALA A 265 -22.65 3.64 -8.01
C ALA A 265 -23.95 3.00 -7.49
N LEU A 266 -24.89 2.64 -8.37
CA LEU A 266 -26.18 2.09 -7.93
C LEU A 266 -26.10 0.64 -7.47
N ASP A 267 -25.17 -0.15 -7.99
CA ASP A 267 -25.01 -1.56 -7.65
C ASP A 267 -24.71 -1.78 -6.15
N HIS A 268 -24.06 -0.79 -5.51
CA HIS A 268 -23.20 -1.12 -4.38
C HIS A 268 -23.81 -1.06 -2.97
N THR A 269 -25.07 -0.69 -2.76
CA THR A 269 -25.42 -0.24 -1.39
C THR A 269 -26.72 -0.74 -0.80
N ASN A 270 -27.50 -1.48 -1.58
CA ASN A 270 -28.66 -2.20 -1.10
C ASN A 270 -29.06 -3.23 -2.16
N PRO A 271 -28.90 -4.54 -1.90
CA PRO A 271 -29.25 -5.57 -2.87
C PRO A 271 -30.75 -5.59 -3.22
N ASP A 272 -31.59 -4.95 -2.41
CA ASP A 272 -33.03 -4.78 -2.66
C ASP A 272 -33.38 -3.48 -3.39
N PHE A 273 -32.41 -2.58 -3.67
CA PHE A 273 -32.68 -1.36 -4.43
C PHE A 273 -32.94 -1.69 -5.90
N ASP A 274 -34.18 -1.54 -6.33
CA ASP A 274 -34.58 -1.84 -7.71
C ASP A 274 -34.24 -0.68 -8.65
N TYR A 275 -33.12 -0.83 -9.36
CA TYR A 275 -32.71 0.03 -10.46
C TYR A 275 -32.74 -0.70 -11.81
N SER A 276 -33.48 -1.81 -11.92
CA SER A 276 -33.54 -2.68 -13.11
C SER A 276 -33.95 -1.95 -14.38
N THR A 277 -34.81 -0.93 -14.28
CA THR A 277 -35.17 -0.08 -15.43
C THR A 277 -33.96 0.67 -15.99
N PHE A 278 -33.05 1.13 -15.13
CA PHE A 278 -31.82 1.76 -15.59
C PHE A 278 -30.85 0.75 -16.21
N ILE A 279 -30.78 -0.48 -15.67
CA ILE A 279 -30.00 -1.56 -16.29
C ILE A 279 -30.49 -1.85 -17.71
N ASP A 280 -31.81 -1.96 -17.92
CA ASP A 280 -32.40 -2.18 -19.24
C ASP A 280 -32.01 -1.04 -20.22
N ASP A 281 -32.13 0.22 -19.78
CA ASP A 281 -31.73 1.38 -20.57
C ASP A 281 -30.21 1.39 -20.85
N ALA A 282 -29.38 1.03 -19.87
CA ALA A 282 -27.93 0.97 -20.00
C ALA A 282 -27.49 -0.12 -21.00
N MET A 283 -28.13 -1.29 -20.98
CA MET A 283 -27.84 -2.33 -21.96
C MET A 283 -28.26 -1.92 -23.38
N VAL A 284 -29.35 -1.15 -23.54
CA VAL A 284 -29.70 -0.55 -24.83
C VAL A 284 -28.66 0.49 -25.26
N TYR A 285 -28.16 1.28 -24.32
CA TYR A 285 -27.08 2.24 -24.57
C TYR A 285 -25.83 1.52 -25.08
N PHE A 286 -25.31 0.51 -24.36
CA PHE A 286 -24.11 -0.23 -24.74
C PHE A 286 -24.23 -1.00 -26.05
N ALA A 287 -25.43 -1.44 -26.42
CA ALA A 287 -25.68 -2.03 -27.75
C ALA A 287 -25.53 -1.02 -28.91
N SER A 288 -25.60 0.28 -28.62
CA SER A 288 -25.52 1.36 -29.62
C SER A 288 -24.25 2.21 -29.53
N THR A 289 -23.67 2.29 -28.34
CA THR A 289 -22.45 3.01 -28.02
C THR A 289 -21.62 2.05 -27.16
N THR A 290 -20.81 1.23 -27.83
CA THR A 290 -20.06 0.16 -27.19
C THR A 290 -18.88 0.71 -26.39
N PRO A 291 -18.27 -0.07 -25.46
CA PRO A 291 -17.01 0.32 -24.82
C PRO A 291 -15.92 0.70 -25.83
N TYR A 292 -15.90 -0.01 -26.98
CA TYR A 292 -15.02 0.34 -28.09
C TYR A 292 -15.33 1.75 -28.64
N ASP A 293 -16.59 2.11 -28.83
CA ASP A 293 -16.98 3.41 -29.38
C ASP A 293 -16.61 4.57 -28.43
N GLU A 294 -16.73 4.36 -27.12
CA GLU A 294 -16.41 5.36 -26.09
C GLU A 294 -14.90 5.58 -25.88
N GLY A 295 -14.05 4.67 -26.35
CA GLY A 295 -12.59 4.83 -26.36
C GLY A 295 -11.91 4.22 -25.14
N LEU A 296 -10.64 4.56 -24.90
CA LEU A 296 -9.83 3.91 -23.86
C LEU A 296 -10.36 4.23 -22.47
N ASP A 297 -10.51 5.52 -22.15
CA ASP A 297 -10.82 5.98 -20.79
C ASP A 297 -12.21 5.50 -20.34
N THR A 298 -13.23 5.84 -21.12
CA THR A 298 -14.61 5.46 -20.79
C THR A 298 -14.88 3.98 -21.04
N GLY A 299 -14.31 3.37 -22.08
CA GLY A 299 -14.50 1.95 -22.33
C GLY A 299 -13.90 1.06 -21.23
N GLY A 300 -12.80 1.49 -20.59
CA GLY A 300 -12.27 0.82 -19.40
C GLY A 300 -13.27 0.84 -18.24
N LEU A 301 -13.87 2.00 -17.97
CA LEU A 301 -14.92 2.15 -16.97
C LEU A 301 -16.20 1.36 -17.33
N ASP A 302 -16.56 1.27 -18.60
CA ASP A 302 -17.69 0.47 -19.06
C ASP A 302 -17.48 -1.02 -18.76
N LEU A 303 -16.26 -1.53 -18.94
CA LEU A 303 -15.91 -2.91 -18.57
C LEU A 303 -16.11 -3.16 -17.07
N VAL A 304 -15.73 -2.21 -16.21
CA VAL A 304 -16.01 -2.27 -14.77
C VAL A 304 -17.52 -2.39 -14.52
N ALA A 305 -18.32 -1.50 -15.13
CA ALA A 305 -19.78 -1.52 -14.99
C ALA A 305 -20.44 -2.80 -15.52
N LEU A 306 -19.86 -3.42 -16.55
CA LEU A 306 -20.36 -4.64 -17.18
C LEU A 306 -19.91 -5.93 -16.47
N SER A 307 -18.89 -5.86 -15.60
CA SER A 307 -18.33 -7.03 -14.92
C SER A 307 -19.33 -7.87 -14.11
N PRO A 308 -20.38 -7.32 -13.46
CA PRO A 308 -21.39 -8.15 -12.80
C PRO A 308 -22.33 -8.90 -13.77
N TYR A 309 -22.27 -8.59 -15.07
CA TYR A 309 -23.24 -9.04 -16.09
C TYR A 309 -22.64 -10.00 -17.13
N LEU A 310 -21.48 -10.60 -16.85
CA LEU A 310 -20.73 -11.45 -17.78
C LEU A 310 -21.47 -12.75 -18.17
N ASP A 311 -22.42 -13.21 -17.37
CA ASP A 311 -23.28 -14.37 -17.70
C ASP A 311 -24.14 -14.16 -18.96
N SER A 312 -24.32 -12.90 -19.39
CA SER A 312 -25.02 -12.55 -20.63
C SER A 312 -24.06 -12.61 -21.81
N GLN A 313 -24.39 -13.42 -22.83
CA GLN A 313 -23.61 -13.47 -24.08
C GLN A 313 -23.48 -12.08 -24.74
N ALA A 314 -24.50 -11.23 -24.64
CA ALA A 314 -24.43 -9.89 -25.22
C ALA A 314 -23.40 -9.00 -24.50
N THR A 315 -23.28 -9.15 -23.18
CA THR A 315 -22.24 -8.48 -22.39
C THR A 315 -20.87 -9.02 -22.75
N GLN A 316 -20.72 -10.35 -22.82
CA GLN A 316 -19.47 -11.00 -23.20
C GLN A 316 -19.00 -10.55 -24.59
N ASP A 317 -19.91 -10.44 -25.56
CA ASP A 317 -19.60 -9.96 -26.90
C ASP A 317 -19.05 -8.51 -26.90
N LEU A 318 -19.55 -7.64 -26.01
CA LEU A 318 -19.05 -6.26 -25.84
C LEU A 318 -17.64 -6.25 -25.22
N VAL A 319 -17.44 -7.05 -24.18
CA VAL A 319 -16.14 -7.20 -23.50
C VAL A 319 -15.09 -7.76 -24.47
N ASP A 320 -15.41 -8.87 -25.15
CA ASP A 320 -14.52 -9.52 -26.10
C ASP A 320 -14.13 -8.58 -27.25
N ALA A 321 -15.07 -7.76 -27.73
CA ALA A 321 -14.80 -6.76 -28.77
C ALA A 321 -13.82 -5.68 -28.28
N TYR A 322 -13.97 -5.21 -27.04
CA TYR A 322 -13.05 -4.24 -26.45
C TYR A 322 -11.66 -4.85 -26.23
N VAL A 323 -11.58 -6.03 -25.61
CA VAL A 323 -10.31 -6.75 -25.38
C VAL A 323 -9.58 -7.01 -26.70
N THR A 324 -10.30 -7.52 -27.71
CA THR A 324 -9.74 -7.75 -29.06
C THR A 324 -9.18 -6.46 -29.66
N TRP A 325 -9.87 -5.33 -29.46
CA TRP A 325 -9.38 -4.04 -29.92
C TRP A 325 -8.05 -3.67 -29.25
N ILE A 326 -7.97 -3.76 -27.91
CA ILE A 326 -6.74 -3.49 -27.16
C ILE A 326 -5.58 -4.35 -27.69
N GLN A 327 -5.78 -5.67 -27.78
CA GLN A 327 -4.79 -6.61 -28.31
C GLN A 327 -4.33 -6.24 -29.73
N SER A 328 -5.26 -5.83 -30.60
CA SER A 328 -4.96 -5.55 -32.01
C SER A 328 -4.21 -4.24 -32.24
N GLU A 329 -4.38 -3.26 -31.35
CA GLU A 329 -3.82 -1.91 -31.48
C GLU A 329 -2.65 -1.66 -30.51
N GLN A 330 -2.20 -2.68 -29.78
CA GLN A 330 -1.00 -2.59 -28.95
C GLN A 330 0.23 -2.20 -29.77
N LEU A 331 0.99 -1.27 -29.20
CA LEU A 331 2.20 -0.71 -29.78
C LEU A 331 3.44 -1.53 -29.35
N PRO A 332 4.61 -1.35 -30.00
CA PRO A 332 5.85 -2.01 -29.58
C PRO A 332 6.27 -1.72 -28.12
N SER A 333 5.78 -0.63 -27.55
CA SER A 333 5.90 -0.25 -26.15
C SER A 333 5.07 -1.13 -25.19
N GLY A 334 4.23 -2.04 -25.70
CA GLY A 334 3.23 -2.78 -24.91
C GLY A 334 1.99 -1.97 -24.56
N GLY A 335 2.01 -0.65 -24.79
CA GLY A 335 0.89 0.25 -24.55
C GLY A 335 -0.10 0.34 -25.69
N ILE A 336 -1.06 1.24 -25.51
CA ILE A 336 -2.05 1.64 -26.49
C ILE A 336 -2.26 3.14 -26.42
N LYS A 337 -2.45 3.78 -27.57
CA LYS A 337 -2.70 5.22 -27.65
C LYS A 337 -4.18 5.53 -27.82
N THR A 338 -4.59 6.70 -27.32
CA THR A 338 -5.92 7.25 -27.59
C THR A 338 -6.15 7.46 -29.10
N ARG A 339 -7.42 7.62 -29.49
CA ARG A 339 -7.77 7.96 -30.88
C ARG A 339 -7.49 9.43 -31.16
N ASP A 340 -7.22 9.75 -32.42
CA ASP A 340 -7.12 11.13 -32.87
C ASP A 340 -8.44 11.87 -32.62
N VAL A 341 -8.36 13.05 -32.00
CA VAL A 341 -9.52 13.89 -31.72
C VAL A 341 -9.61 15.00 -32.75
N MET A 342 -10.79 15.15 -33.36
CA MET A 342 -11.07 16.22 -34.32
C MET A 342 -11.80 17.37 -33.63
N TRP A 343 -11.18 18.55 -33.60
CA TRP A 343 -11.84 19.78 -33.15
C TRP A 343 -11.81 20.83 -34.28
N ASN A 344 -12.98 21.07 -34.89
CA ASN A 344 -13.12 21.81 -36.14
C ASN A 344 -12.25 21.18 -37.26
N ASP A 345 -11.38 21.98 -37.90
CA ASP A 345 -10.48 21.53 -38.97
C ASP A 345 -9.13 21.01 -38.45
N THR A 346 -8.94 20.90 -37.12
CA THR A 346 -7.70 20.45 -36.50
C THR A 346 -7.82 19.01 -35.99
N THR A 347 -6.91 18.15 -36.42
CA THR A 347 -6.70 16.80 -35.86
C THR A 347 -5.63 16.88 -34.76
N TYR A 348 -6.00 16.50 -33.55
CA TYR A 348 -5.08 16.27 -32.44
C TYR A 348 -4.73 14.79 -32.44
N PRO A 349 -3.47 14.40 -32.68
CA PRO A 349 -3.08 13.01 -32.69
C PRO A 349 -3.28 12.42 -31.30
N GLY A 350 -3.79 11.20 -31.24
CA GLY A 350 -3.83 10.46 -29.97
C GLY A 350 -2.43 10.08 -29.50
N THR A 351 -2.30 9.90 -28.19
CA THR A 351 -1.04 9.63 -27.49
C THR A 351 -1.21 8.48 -26.49
N GLU A 352 -0.12 7.77 -26.20
CA GLU A 352 -0.06 6.89 -25.04
C GLU A 352 0.07 7.78 -23.82
N ASN A 353 -0.81 7.60 -22.83
CA ASN A 353 -0.75 8.37 -21.60
C ASN A 353 -1.13 7.51 -20.40
N ALA A 354 -0.60 7.86 -19.23
CA ALA A 354 -0.77 7.08 -18.01
C ALA A 354 -2.25 6.94 -17.62
N ALA A 355 -3.04 8.02 -17.71
CA ALA A 355 -4.45 8.01 -17.34
C ALA A 355 -5.29 7.02 -18.18
N SER A 356 -5.16 7.05 -19.52
CA SER A 356 -5.90 6.14 -20.39
C SER A 356 -5.47 4.69 -20.22
N ILE A 357 -4.16 4.42 -20.08
CA ILE A 357 -3.66 3.06 -19.85
C ILE A 357 -4.16 2.52 -18.50
N SER A 358 -4.24 3.38 -17.49
CA SER A 358 -4.79 3.03 -16.16
C SER A 358 -6.23 2.54 -16.26
N GLN A 359 -7.09 3.25 -17.00
CA GLN A 359 -8.49 2.84 -17.19
C GLN A 359 -8.61 1.50 -17.94
N VAL A 360 -7.75 1.26 -18.93
CA VAL A 360 -7.70 -0.03 -19.64
C VAL A 360 -7.32 -1.15 -18.67
N ILE A 361 -6.29 -0.98 -17.85
CA ILE A 361 -5.85 -1.98 -16.86
C ILE A 361 -6.98 -2.32 -15.89
N ILE A 362 -7.60 -1.30 -15.28
CA ILE A 362 -8.68 -1.47 -14.31
C ILE A 362 -9.86 -2.21 -14.95
N GLY A 363 -10.27 -1.81 -16.17
CA GLY A 363 -11.35 -2.45 -16.89
C GLY A 363 -11.07 -3.91 -17.25
N LEU A 364 -9.87 -4.23 -17.72
CA LEU A 364 -9.47 -5.60 -18.06
C LEU A 364 -9.49 -6.51 -16.82
N ILE A 365 -8.92 -6.06 -15.71
CA ILE A 365 -8.91 -6.83 -14.46
C ILE A 365 -10.34 -7.06 -13.95
N ALA A 366 -11.21 -6.05 -14.02
CA ALA A 366 -12.60 -6.17 -13.58
C ALA A 366 -13.37 -7.28 -14.32
N VAL A 367 -13.02 -7.58 -15.57
CA VAL A 367 -13.60 -8.68 -16.36
C VAL A 367 -12.75 -9.95 -16.37
N GLY A 368 -11.73 -10.04 -15.50
CA GLY A 368 -10.89 -11.22 -15.31
C GLY A 368 -9.80 -11.42 -16.37
N VAL A 369 -9.43 -10.37 -17.11
CA VAL A 369 -8.36 -10.41 -18.11
C VAL A 369 -7.06 -9.87 -17.50
N ASP A 370 -6.03 -10.71 -17.46
CA ASP A 370 -4.69 -10.35 -17.00
C ASP A 370 -4.02 -9.35 -17.96
N PRO A 371 -3.70 -8.12 -17.54
CA PRO A 371 -3.06 -7.10 -18.38
C PRO A 371 -1.62 -7.43 -18.76
N THR A 372 -1.04 -8.49 -18.19
CA THR A 372 0.30 -9.04 -18.49
C THR A 372 0.26 -10.37 -19.22
N GLY A 373 -0.92 -10.87 -19.57
CA GLY A 373 -1.09 -12.12 -20.30
C GLY A 373 -0.43 -12.10 -21.69
N ASP A 374 -0.15 -13.29 -22.23
CA ASP A 374 0.55 -13.47 -23.52
C ASP A 374 -0.10 -12.69 -24.68
N GLU A 375 -1.44 -12.59 -24.71
CA GLU A 375 -2.19 -11.88 -25.76
C GLU A 375 -2.13 -10.35 -25.61
N LEU A 376 -1.75 -9.86 -24.43
CA LEU A 376 -1.56 -8.44 -24.11
C LEU A 376 -0.07 -8.09 -23.90
N THR A 377 0.82 -8.92 -24.46
CA THR A 377 2.27 -8.73 -24.35
C THR A 377 2.92 -8.66 -25.72
N VAL A 378 3.65 -7.57 -25.97
CA VAL A 378 4.45 -7.36 -27.19
C VAL A 378 5.93 -7.46 -26.83
N GLY A 379 6.51 -8.64 -27.05
CA GLY A 379 7.90 -8.91 -26.67
C GLY A 379 8.02 -9.11 -25.16
N PHE A 380 8.65 -8.15 -24.47
CA PHE A 380 8.72 -8.12 -22.99
C PHE A 380 7.84 -7.01 -22.40
N ASN A 381 7.11 -6.27 -23.25
CA ASN A 381 6.33 -5.12 -22.83
C ASN A 381 4.84 -5.47 -22.82
N ASN A 382 4.14 -5.02 -21.79
CA ASN A 382 2.69 -5.14 -21.63
C ASN A 382 2.13 -3.82 -21.07
N LEU A 383 0.84 -3.80 -20.73
CA LEU A 383 0.19 -2.59 -20.22
C LEU A 383 0.76 -2.13 -18.88
N ILE A 384 1.15 -3.06 -18.00
CA ILE A 384 1.75 -2.75 -16.69
C ILE A 384 3.15 -2.17 -16.87
N THR A 385 4.02 -2.83 -17.64
CA THR A 385 5.37 -2.29 -17.89
C THR A 385 5.30 -0.93 -18.58
N ARG A 386 4.32 -0.74 -19.48
CA ARG A 386 4.13 0.56 -20.11
C ARG A 386 3.66 1.62 -19.14
N LEU A 387 2.75 1.31 -18.21
CA LEU A 387 2.31 2.26 -17.18
C LEU A 387 3.48 2.63 -16.26
N LEU A 388 4.32 1.67 -15.89
CA LEU A 388 5.52 1.90 -15.08
C LEU A 388 6.50 2.85 -15.76
N GLU A 389 6.62 2.85 -17.10
CA GLU A 389 7.47 3.85 -17.79
C GLU A 389 7.06 5.32 -17.55
N PHE A 390 5.85 5.59 -17.04
CA PHE A 390 5.39 6.94 -16.68
C PHE A 390 5.68 7.31 -15.20
N HIS A 391 6.13 6.38 -14.37
CA HIS A 391 6.38 6.67 -12.95
C HIS A 391 7.65 7.53 -12.77
N LEU A 392 7.65 8.36 -11.73
CA LEU A 392 8.81 9.14 -11.32
C LEU A 392 9.46 8.52 -10.07
N ASP A 393 10.64 9.03 -9.69
CA ASP A 393 11.40 8.56 -8.52
C ASP A 393 10.68 8.81 -7.18
N ASP A 394 9.66 9.66 -7.15
CA ASP A 394 8.85 9.96 -5.96
C ASP A 394 7.51 9.20 -5.92
N GLY A 395 7.25 8.30 -6.88
CA GLY A 395 6.01 7.53 -6.99
C GLY A 395 4.84 8.27 -7.65
N SER A 396 5.01 9.53 -8.07
CA SER A 396 4.03 10.21 -8.94
C SER A 396 4.19 9.79 -10.41
N PHE A 397 3.27 10.23 -11.27
CA PHE A 397 3.24 9.85 -12.68
C PHE A 397 3.21 11.06 -13.61
N ASP A 398 3.95 10.93 -14.72
CA ASP A 398 3.77 11.74 -15.92
C ASP A 398 2.45 11.39 -16.62
N TRP A 399 1.83 12.36 -17.28
CA TRP A 399 0.73 12.11 -18.20
C TRP A 399 1.24 11.60 -19.56
N ASP A 400 2.20 12.27 -20.20
CA ASP A 400 2.68 12.00 -21.56
C ASP A 400 4.19 12.22 -21.67
N LEU A 401 4.93 11.12 -21.82
CA LEU A 401 6.39 11.06 -21.95
C LEU A 401 6.97 11.85 -23.16
N THR A 402 6.13 12.43 -24.01
CA THR A 402 6.54 13.22 -25.17
C THR A 402 6.46 14.72 -24.96
N ASP A 403 5.91 15.18 -23.83
CA ASP A 403 5.83 16.60 -23.50
C ASP A 403 6.96 17.07 -22.56
N GLU A 404 6.84 18.28 -21.99
CA GLU A 404 7.86 18.88 -21.09
C GLU A 404 7.41 18.89 -19.61
N ILE A 405 6.26 18.30 -19.28
CA ILE A 405 5.61 18.32 -17.96
C ILE A 405 5.72 16.91 -17.37
N GLU A 406 6.77 16.67 -16.60
CA GLU A 406 7.07 15.32 -16.11
C GLU A 406 6.13 14.84 -14.98
N ASN A 407 5.44 15.72 -14.25
CA ASN A 407 4.59 15.33 -13.11
C ASN A 407 3.15 15.85 -13.24
N ASP A 408 2.19 14.93 -13.21
CA ASP A 408 0.75 15.19 -13.21
C ASP A 408 0.06 14.60 -11.96
N LEU A 409 0.25 15.29 -10.83
CA LEU A 409 -0.39 14.94 -9.55
C LEU A 409 -1.92 14.99 -9.61
N LEU A 410 -2.51 15.94 -10.32
CA LEU A 410 -3.96 16.18 -10.19
C LEU A 410 -4.82 15.23 -11.03
N PHE A 411 -4.24 14.51 -11.99
CA PHE A 411 -5.01 13.73 -12.94
C PHE A 411 -4.45 12.34 -13.20
N SER A 412 -3.21 12.19 -13.68
CA SER A 412 -2.65 10.88 -14.03
C SER A 412 -2.24 10.07 -12.82
N THR A 413 -1.57 10.70 -11.86
CA THR A 413 -1.06 10.05 -10.65
C THR A 413 -2.13 9.25 -9.88
N PRO A 414 -3.29 9.81 -9.47
CA PRO A 414 -4.28 9.06 -8.70
C PRO A 414 -4.89 7.89 -9.49
N GLN A 415 -4.99 8.01 -10.82
CA GLN A 415 -5.50 6.93 -11.67
C GLN A 415 -4.48 5.80 -11.85
N ALA A 416 -3.21 6.14 -12.02
CA ALA A 416 -2.12 5.17 -12.13
C ALA A 416 -1.92 4.41 -10.82
N PHE A 417 -2.00 5.11 -9.68
CA PHE A 417 -2.00 4.47 -8.36
C PHE A 417 -3.14 3.46 -8.21
N LEU A 418 -4.37 3.82 -8.60
CA LEU A 418 -5.49 2.88 -8.57
C LEU A 418 -5.27 1.69 -9.52
N ALA A 419 -4.75 1.91 -10.72
CA ALA A 419 -4.50 0.81 -11.66
C ALA A 419 -3.41 -0.16 -11.17
N LEU A 420 -2.32 0.35 -10.60
CA LEU A 420 -1.24 -0.49 -10.07
C LEU A 420 -1.66 -1.22 -8.79
N SER A 421 -2.39 -0.57 -7.88
CA SER A 421 -2.97 -1.25 -6.71
C SER A 421 -3.96 -2.32 -7.15
N THR A 422 -4.79 -2.04 -8.16
CA THR A 422 -5.71 -3.04 -8.74
C THR A 422 -4.97 -4.27 -9.25
N TYR A 423 -3.90 -4.05 -10.01
CA TYR A 423 -3.06 -5.13 -10.51
C TYR A 423 -2.36 -5.88 -9.38
N TYR A 424 -1.82 -5.15 -8.40
CA TYR A 424 -1.18 -5.74 -7.22
C TYR A 424 -2.13 -6.68 -6.48
N HIS A 425 -3.36 -6.26 -6.19
CA HIS A 425 -4.35 -7.14 -5.54
C HIS A 425 -4.71 -8.34 -6.41
N TYR A 426 -4.91 -8.12 -7.72
CA TYR A 426 -5.26 -9.19 -8.67
C TYR A 426 -4.22 -10.31 -8.70
N VAL A 427 -2.92 -10.00 -8.73
CA VAL A 427 -1.88 -11.05 -8.75
C VAL A 427 -1.67 -11.69 -7.38
N ASN A 428 -1.81 -10.90 -6.29
CA ASN A 428 -1.71 -11.42 -4.93
C ASN A 428 -2.87 -12.35 -4.55
N SER A 429 -4.03 -12.18 -5.20
CA SER A 429 -5.18 -13.07 -5.08
C SER A 429 -5.15 -14.26 -6.06
N TYR A 430 -4.04 -14.47 -6.77
CA TYR A 430 -3.90 -15.49 -7.82
C TYR A 430 -4.93 -15.37 -8.95
N GLY A 431 -5.29 -14.13 -9.30
CA GLY A 431 -6.23 -13.81 -10.36
C GLY A 431 -7.70 -13.82 -9.93
N GLU A 432 -8.00 -13.90 -8.64
CA GLU A 432 -9.35 -13.68 -8.14
C GLU A 432 -9.73 -12.20 -8.33
N ILE A 433 -10.89 -11.96 -8.95
CA ILE A 433 -11.38 -10.62 -9.21
C ILE A 433 -11.80 -9.98 -7.88
N THR A 434 -10.94 -9.10 -7.37
CA THR A 434 -11.32 -8.14 -6.33
C THR A 434 -12.02 -6.97 -6.99
N HIS A 435 -13.31 -6.84 -6.70
CA HIS A 435 -14.07 -5.70 -7.19
C HIS A 435 -13.73 -4.48 -6.33
N LEU A 436 -12.77 -3.65 -6.74
CA LEU A 436 -12.30 -2.50 -5.94
C LEU A 436 -13.32 -1.38 -5.77
N TYR A 437 -14.34 -1.36 -6.62
CA TYR A 437 -15.48 -0.47 -6.46
C TYR A 437 -16.58 -1.10 -5.61
N ASN A 438 -16.32 -2.29 -5.03
CA ASN A 438 -17.25 -3.09 -4.25
C ASN A 438 -16.68 -3.60 -2.90
#